data_AF-A0A5S4FNJ9-F1
#
_entry.id   AF-A0A5S4FNJ9-F1
#
_cell.length_a   1.000
_cell.length_b   1.000
_cell.length_c   1.000
_cell.angle_alpha   90.00
_cell.angle_beta   90.00
_cell.angle_gamma   90.00
#
_symmetry.space_group_name_H-M   'P 1'
#
loop_
_entity.id
_entity.type
_entity.pdbx_description
1 polymer ?
#
loop_
_entity_poly.entity_id
_entity_poly.type
_entity_poly.pdbx_seq_one_letter_code
_entity_poly.pdbx_strand_id
1 'polypeptide(L)'
;MDRPLPYLEQGNIYFVPVLRHHLNFAVQVQQAARLLRLGEQDLVVVGLPESVREPTLEAVRTKLPRVSLIISSLSDSDQREVFPVTPCDGIVEAIRIATERNVPLRFIDQEIAPGHLVDHFCLADEDWPDDGLALEHGAEWYLDLITER
;
A
#
# COMPACT_ATOMS: atom_id res chain seq x y z
N MET A 1 20.29 -13.29 18.91
CA MET A 1 20.24 -12.10 18.06
C MET A 1 18.89 -11.45 18.27
N ASP A 2 18.85 -10.18 18.66
CA ASP A 2 17.58 -9.45 18.71
C ASP A 2 17.01 -9.40 17.29
N ARG A 3 15.79 -9.92 17.13
CA ARG A 3 15.08 -9.83 15.87
C ARG A 3 14.58 -8.39 15.74
N PRO A 4 14.83 -7.69 14.62
CA PRO A 4 14.31 -6.35 14.43
C PRO A 4 12.78 -6.36 14.53
N LEU A 5 12.21 -5.32 15.13
CA LEU A 5 10.76 -5.14 15.21
C LEU A 5 10.18 -4.98 13.79
N PRO A 6 8.96 -5.48 13.53
CA PRO A 6 8.33 -5.37 12.22
C PRO A 6 7.71 -3.99 11.95
N TYR A 7 8.05 -2.97 12.75
CA TYR A 7 7.50 -1.61 12.63
C TYR A 7 8.49 -0.56 13.15
N LEU A 8 8.30 0.67 12.69
CA LEU A 8 8.84 1.89 13.29
C LEU A 8 7.79 2.51 14.21
N GLU A 9 8.22 3.15 15.30
CA GLU A 9 7.32 3.77 16.29
C GLU A 9 7.58 5.27 16.38
N GLN A 10 6.49 6.04 16.37
CA GLN A 10 6.51 7.46 16.71
C GLN A 10 5.30 7.79 17.59
N GLY A 11 5.52 7.85 18.91
CA GLY A 11 4.44 8.06 19.87
C GLY A 11 3.44 6.90 19.84
N ASN A 12 2.17 7.19 19.58
CA ASN A 12 1.11 6.17 19.47
C ASN A 12 0.86 5.70 18.02
N ILE A 13 1.79 5.98 17.10
CA ILE A 13 1.70 5.61 15.69
C ILE A 13 2.78 4.58 15.38
N TYR A 14 2.37 3.47 14.75
CA TYR A 14 3.25 2.36 14.38
C TYR A 14 3.23 2.19 12.86
N PHE A 15 4.38 2.40 12.22
CA PHE A 15 4.55 2.28 10.78
C PHE A 15 5.07 0.89 10.45
N VAL A 16 4.21 0.06 9.85
CA VAL A 16 4.62 -1.24 9.32
C VAL A 16 5.02 -1.04 7.85
N PRO A 17 6.30 -1.19 7.48
CA PRO A 17 6.70 -1.04 6.09
C PRO A 17 6.05 -2.14 5.25
N VAL A 18 5.61 -1.82 4.04
CA VAL A 18 5.01 -2.78 3.11
C VAL A 18 5.53 -2.53 1.71
N LEU A 19 6.12 -3.57 1.11
CA LEU A 19 6.25 -3.66 -0.33
C LEU A 19 5.09 -4.50 -0.87
N ARG A 20 4.30 -3.92 -1.78
CA ARG A 20 3.09 -4.54 -2.36
C ARG A 20 3.45 -5.87 -2.99
N HIS A 21 2.57 -6.87 -2.88
CA HIS A 21 2.72 -8.20 -3.49
C HIS A 21 3.92 -9.06 -3.02
N HIS A 22 4.61 -8.69 -1.94
CA HIS A 22 5.64 -9.51 -1.31
C HIS A 22 5.16 -10.19 -0.01
N LEU A 23 5.14 -11.53 -0.01
CA LEU A 23 4.69 -12.35 1.12
C LEU A 23 5.43 -12.03 2.44
N ASN A 24 6.73 -11.74 2.36
CA ASN A 24 7.53 -11.43 3.55
C ASN A 24 6.97 -10.23 4.32
N PHE A 25 6.42 -9.23 3.61
CA PHE A 25 5.81 -8.06 4.22
C PHE A 25 4.43 -8.36 4.81
N ALA A 26 3.63 -9.22 4.17
CA ALA A 26 2.40 -9.73 4.80
C ALA A 26 2.70 -10.47 6.11
N VAL A 27 3.76 -11.28 6.16
CA VAL A 27 4.20 -11.92 7.41
C VAL A 27 4.63 -10.90 8.46
N GLN A 28 5.30 -9.80 8.07
CA GLN A 28 5.66 -8.73 9.02
C GLN A 28 4.42 -8.01 9.57
N VAL A 29 3.41 -7.74 8.74
CA VAL A 29 2.13 -7.15 9.17
C VAL A 29 1.43 -8.03 10.19
N GLN A 30 1.38 -9.34 9.94
CA GLN A 30 0.83 -10.30 10.92
C GLN A 30 1.62 -10.30 12.24
N GLN A 31 2.95 -10.23 12.17
CA GLN A 31 3.81 -10.15 13.36
C GLN A 31 3.60 -8.85 14.12
N ALA A 32 3.51 -7.71 13.44
CA ALA A 32 3.22 -6.41 14.03
C ALA A 32 1.87 -6.42 14.76
N ALA A 33 0.80 -6.86 14.10
CA ALA A 33 -0.54 -6.95 14.70
C ALA A 33 -0.59 -7.89 15.92
N ARG A 34 0.29 -8.89 16.00
CA ARG A 34 0.42 -9.75 17.19
C ARG A 34 1.19 -9.07 18.31
N LEU A 35 2.34 -8.44 18.01
CA LEU A 35 3.20 -7.79 19.00
C LEU A 35 2.50 -6.57 19.62
N LEU A 36 1.82 -5.78 18.80
CA LEU A 36 1.06 -4.59 19.22
C LEU A 36 -0.27 -4.94 19.90
N ARG A 37 -0.66 -6.23 19.91
CA ARG A 37 -1.94 -6.71 20.46
C ARG A 37 -3.15 -5.97 19.88
N LEU A 38 -3.09 -5.74 18.55
CA LEU A 38 -4.07 -4.96 17.80
C LEU A 38 -5.51 -5.42 18.11
N GLY A 39 -6.35 -4.49 18.56
CA GLY A 39 -7.75 -4.69 18.97
C GLY A 39 -8.66 -3.50 18.70
N GLU A 40 -9.91 -3.55 19.18
CA GLU A 40 -11.00 -2.64 18.79
C GLU A 40 -10.78 -1.16 19.17
N GLN A 41 -9.85 -0.86 20.07
CA GLN A 41 -9.49 0.52 20.45
C GLN A 41 -8.43 1.12 19.54
N ASP A 42 -7.80 0.31 18.68
CA ASP A 42 -6.79 0.75 17.73
C ASP A 42 -7.41 1.18 16.41
N LEU A 43 -6.59 1.77 15.54
CA LEU A 43 -6.98 2.14 14.19
C LEU A 43 -5.96 1.58 13.21
N VAL A 44 -6.42 0.78 12.25
CA VAL A 44 -5.60 0.37 11.09
C VAL A 44 -5.83 1.37 9.97
N VAL A 45 -4.72 1.82 9.38
CA VAL A 45 -4.71 2.76 8.27
C VAL A 45 -3.92 2.14 7.12
N VAL A 46 -4.47 2.20 5.91
CA VAL A 46 -3.83 1.63 4.71
C VAL A 46 -3.72 2.65 3.59
N GLY A 47 -2.61 2.57 2.84
CA GLY A 47 -2.37 3.32 1.61
C GLY A 47 -3.12 2.70 0.43
N LEU A 48 -4.45 2.81 0.48
CA LEU A 48 -5.36 2.60 -0.65
C LEU A 48 -6.41 3.72 -0.65
N PRO A 49 -6.96 4.09 -1.83
CA PRO A 49 -7.97 5.13 -1.90
C PRO A 49 -9.32 4.64 -1.35
N GLU A 50 -10.11 5.56 -0.81
CA GLU A 50 -11.43 5.23 -0.24
C GLU A 50 -12.39 4.68 -1.32
N SER A 51 -12.22 5.06 -2.60
CA SER A 51 -13.02 4.59 -3.73
C SER A 51 -12.99 3.06 -3.91
N VAL A 52 -11.91 2.40 -3.51
CA VAL A 52 -11.76 0.93 -3.61
C VAL A 52 -12.07 0.19 -2.31
N ARG A 53 -12.51 0.88 -1.26
CA ARG A 53 -12.73 0.29 0.07
C ARG A 53 -13.69 -0.90 0.03
N GLU A 54 -14.92 -0.68 -0.42
CA GLU A 54 -15.96 -1.73 -0.43
C GLU A 54 -15.59 -2.94 -1.31
N PRO A 55 -15.13 -2.78 -2.57
CA PRO A 55 -14.71 -3.93 -3.36
C PRO A 55 -13.50 -4.65 -2.75
N THR A 56 -12.61 -3.94 -2.06
CA THR A 56 -11.48 -4.56 -1.34
C THR A 56 -11.94 -5.39 -0.16
N LEU A 57 -12.84 -4.85 0.66
CA LEU A 57 -13.39 -5.56 1.81
C LEU A 57 -14.15 -6.82 1.38
N GLU A 58 -14.95 -6.72 0.32
CA GLU A 58 -15.66 -7.87 -0.25
C GLU A 58 -14.67 -8.93 -0.74
N ALA A 59 -13.65 -8.55 -1.52
CA ALA A 59 -12.64 -9.49 -2.02
C ALA A 59 -11.87 -10.17 -0.88
N VAL A 60 -11.46 -9.42 0.15
CA VAL A 60 -10.77 -9.96 1.32
C VAL A 60 -11.63 -10.98 2.06
N ARG A 61 -12.93 -10.71 2.23
CA ARG A 61 -13.85 -11.60 2.95
C ARG A 61 -14.23 -12.85 2.17
N THR A 62 -14.41 -12.75 0.85
CA THR A 62 -15.06 -13.82 0.07
C THR A 62 -14.16 -14.52 -0.94
N LYS A 63 -13.00 -13.94 -1.28
CA LYS A 63 -12.12 -14.49 -2.33
C LYS A 63 -10.83 -15.08 -1.80
N LEU A 64 -10.27 -14.56 -0.71
CA LEU A 64 -9.03 -15.11 -0.15
C LEU A 64 -9.21 -16.61 0.20
N PRO A 65 -8.21 -17.47 -0.11
CA PRO A 65 -6.85 -17.14 -0.56
C PRO A 65 -6.68 -16.99 -2.09
N ARG A 66 -7.76 -17.01 -2.89
CA ARG A 66 -7.65 -16.80 -4.34
C ARG A 66 -7.28 -15.35 -4.63
N VAL A 67 -6.42 -15.17 -5.62
CA VAL A 67 -6.06 -13.84 -6.13
C VAL A 67 -7.23 -13.29 -6.94
N SER A 68 -7.56 -12.01 -6.70
CA SER A 68 -8.56 -11.26 -7.47
C SER A 68 -8.04 -9.87 -7.81
N LEU A 69 -8.68 -9.21 -8.78
CA LEU A 69 -8.36 -7.86 -9.19
C LEU A 69 -9.58 -6.96 -8.97
N ILE A 70 -9.34 -5.77 -8.43
CA ILE A 70 -10.32 -4.68 -8.39
C ILE A 70 -9.95 -3.73 -9.52
N ILE A 71 -10.93 -3.39 -10.34
CA ILE A 71 -10.74 -2.43 -11.43
C ILE A 71 -11.50 -1.16 -11.01
N SER A 72 -10.76 -0.11 -10.67
CA SER A 72 -11.32 1.21 -10.42
C SER A 72 -11.33 2.03 -11.72
N SER A 73 -12.41 2.77 -11.93
CA SER A 73 -12.47 3.80 -12.96
C SER A 73 -12.33 5.15 -12.29
N LEU A 74 -11.38 5.96 -12.75
CA LEU A 74 -11.33 7.33 -12.30
C LEU A 74 -12.53 8.10 -12.85
N SER A 75 -13.15 8.95 -12.01
CA SER A 75 -14.23 9.83 -12.44
C SER A 75 -13.84 10.61 -13.69
N ASP A 76 -14.72 10.63 -14.69
CA ASP A 76 -14.58 11.38 -15.94
C ASP A 76 -13.40 10.96 -16.86
N SER A 77 -12.87 9.73 -16.72
CA SER A 77 -11.86 9.19 -17.66
C SER A 77 -12.09 7.73 -18.04
N ASP A 78 -11.60 7.35 -19.23
CA ASP A 78 -11.51 5.95 -19.65
C ASP A 78 -10.33 5.21 -19.00
N GLN A 79 -9.54 5.90 -18.17
CA GLN A 79 -8.43 5.29 -17.45
C GLN A 79 -8.97 4.32 -16.40
N ARG A 80 -8.23 3.24 -16.20
CA ARG A 80 -8.54 2.19 -15.23
C ARG A 80 -7.32 1.94 -14.38
N GLU A 81 -7.54 1.85 -13.08
CA GLU A 81 -6.53 1.41 -12.13
C GLU A 81 -6.86 0.02 -11.64
N VAL A 82 -5.83 -0.80 -11.43
CA VAL A 82 -5.99 -2.19 -11.03
C VAL A 82 -5.32 -2.40 -9.67
N PHE A 83 -6.11 -2.87 -8.70
CA PHE A 83 -5.64 -3.20 -7.37
C PHE A 83 -5.70 -4.71 -7.16
N PRO A 84 -4.55 -5.40 -7.13
CA PRO A 84 -4.53 -6.83 -6.82
C PRO A 84 -4.85 -7.09 -5.34
N VAL A 85 -5.77 -8.02 -5.11
CA VAL A 85 -6.06 -8.58 -3.80
C VAL A 85 -5.46 -9.97 -3.75
N THR A 86 -4.41 -10.13 -2.96
CA THR A 86 -3.61 -11.36 -2.87
C THR A 86 -3.15 -11.60 -1.43
N PRO A 87 -3.07 -12.86 -0.97
CA PRO A 87 -2.54 -13.17 0.36
C PRO A 87 -1.05 -12.80 0.52
N CYS A 88 -0.35 -12.49 -0.57
CA CYS A 88 1.04 -12.08 -0.57
C CYS A 88 1.23 -10.56 -0.43
N ASP A 89 0.20 -9.79 -0.05
CA ASP A 89 0.28 -8.33 0.06
C ASP A 89 0.06 -7.88 1.50
N GLY A 90 0.99 -7.07 2.03
CA GLY A 90 0.91 -6.57 3.41
C GLY A 90 -0.28 -5.66 3.67
N ILE A 91 -0.73 -4.88 2.68
CA ILE A 91 -1.94 -4.06 2.81
C ILE A 91 -3.17 -4.95 2.90
N VAL A 92 -3.25 -5.96 2.03
CA VAL A 92 -4.35 -6.95 2.04
C VAL A 92 -4.40 -7.69 3.38
N GLU A 93 -3.25 -8.09 3.91
CA GLU A 93 -3.16 -8.72 5.23
C GLU A 93 -3.60 -7.78 6.37
N ALA A 94 -3.23 -6.50 6.32
CA ALA A 94 -3.67 -5.51 7.31
C ALA A 94 -5.20 -5.37 7.30
N ILE A 95 -5.81 -5.29 6.11
CA ILE A 95 -7.26 -5.21 5.93
C ILE A 95 -7.94 -6.47 6.44
N ARG A 96 -7.40 -7.66 6.13
CA ARG A 96 -7.92 -8.94 6.59
C ARG A 96 -7.90 -9.02 8.11
N ILE A 97 -6.77 -8.70 8.75
CA ILE A 97 -6.62 -8.71 10.21
C ILE A 97 -7.59 -7.71 10.85
N ALA A 98 -7.67 -6.49 10.33
CA ALA A 98 -8.58 -5.47 10.88
C ALA A 98 -10.03 -5.93 10.80
N THR A 99 -10.43 -6.50 9.65
CA THR A 99 -11.79 -7.01 9.42
C THR A 99 -12.14 -8.17 10.34
N GLU A 100 -11.25 -9.17 10.46
CA GLU A 100 -11.48 -10.35 11.31
C GLU A 100 -11.53 -10.02 12.80
N ARG A 101 -10.80 -8.99 13.23
CA ARG A 101 -10.71 -8.57 14.63
C ARG A 101 -11.64 -7.41 14.99
N ASN A 102 -12.50 -6.96 14.06
CA ASN A 102 -13.36 -5.78 14.22
C ASN A 102 -12.60 -4.51 14.63
N VAL A 103 -11.37 -4.35 14.15
CA VAL A 103 -10.57 -3.15 14.38
C VAL A 103 -11.03 -2.07 13.40
N PRO A 104 -11.27 -0.82 13.85
CA PRO A 104 -11.49 0.30 12.96
C PRO A 104 -10.44 0.37 11.83
N LEU A 105 -10.91 0.56 10.59
CA LEU A 105 -10.08 0.60 9.38
C LEU A 105 -10.36 1.88 8.58
N ARG A 106 -9.30 2.52 8.07
CA ARG A 106 -9.37 3.67 7.17
C ARG A 106 -8.46 3.50 5.95
N PHE A 107 -8.99 3.89 4.80
CA PHE A 107 -8.30 4.01 3.53
C PHE A 107 -7.97 5.50 3.39
N ILE A 108 -6.68 5.85 3.30
CA ILE A 108 -6.24 7.26 3.41
C ILE A 108 -5.51 7.75 2.16
N ASP A 109 -5.36 6.91 1.15
CA ASP A 109 -4.65 7.34 -0.04
C ASP A 109 -5.50 8.32 -0.85
N GLN A 110 -4.82 9.26 -1.50
CA GLN A 110 -5.49 10.20 -2.39
C GLN A 110 -5.70 9.54 -3.75
N GLU A 111 -6.92 9.57 -4.25
CA GLU A 111 -7.19 9.15 -5.63
C GLU A 111 -6.64 10.23 -6.57
N ILE A 112 -5.59 9.89 -7.32
CA ILE A 112 -4.93 10.77 -8.27
C ILE A 112 -5.04 10.10 -9.64
N ALA A 113 -5.41 10.86 -10.67
CA ALA A 113 -5.44 10.28 -12.01
C ALA A 113 -4.04 9.82 -12.42
N PRO A 114 -3.90 8.66 -13.07
CA PRO A 114 -2.64 8.26 -13.69
C PRO A 114 -2.09 9.37 -14.59
N GLY A 115 -2.96 10.05 -15.36
CA GLY A 115 -2.58 11.24 -16.13
C GLY A 115 -2.06 12.41 -15.27
N HIS A 116 -2.57 12.62 -14.05
CA HIS A 116 -2.06 13.69 -13.18
C HIS A 116 -0.68 13.39 -12.58
N LEU A 117 -0.36 12.12 -12.33
CA LEU A 117 1.00 11.72 -11.96
C LEU A 117 1.93 11.98 -13.14
N VAL A 118 1.59 11.45 -14.31
CA VAL A 118 2.40 11.56 -15.54
C VAL A 118 2.54 13.01 -16.04
N ASP A 119 1.47 13.81 -16.04
CA ASP A 119 1.45 15.14 -16.68
C ASP A 119 1.90 16.28 -15.74
N HIS A 120 1.86 16.10 -14.41
CA HIS A 120 2.04 17.23 -13.49
C HIS A 120 2.95 16.99 -12.26
N PHE A 121 3.31 15.76 -11.92
CA PHE A 121 4.13 15.50 -10.71
C PHE A 121 5.33 14.59 -10.93
N CYS A 122 5.17 13.51 -11.68
CA CYS A 122 6.20 12.50 -11.91
C CYS A 122 7.15 12.94 -13.05
N LEU A 123 6.65 13.12 -14.27
CA LEU A 123 7.52 13.48 -15.41
C LEU A 123 7.79 14.98 -15.54
N ALA A 124 7.13 15.82 -14.75
CA ALA A 124 7.28 17.28 -14.82
C ALA A 124 8.35 17.82 -13.86
N ASP A 125 8.69 17.07 -12.82
CA ASP A 125 9.77 17.39 -11.89
C ASP A 125 10.96 16.47 -12.23
N GLU A 126 11.92 16.98 -13.00
CA GLU A 126 13.13 16.25 -13.42
C GLU A 126 13.95 15.72 -12.24
N ASP A 127 13.72 16.26 -11.04
CA ASP A 127 14.41 15.84 -9.83
C ASP A 127 13.56 14.90 -8.95
N TRP A 128 12.29 14.61 -9.28
CA TRP A 128 11.46 13.70 -8.48
C TRP A 128 11.74 12.25 -8.87
N PRO A 129 12.32 11.42 -7.97
CA PRO A 129 12.71 10.06 -8.33
C PRO A 129 11.48 9.15 -8.42
N ASP A 130 10.86 9.11 -9.60
CA ASP A 130 9.89 8.09 -9.97
C ASP A 130 10.48 7.02 -10.90
N ASP A 131 9.77 5.89 -10.98
CA ASP A 131 10.13 4.75 -11.80
C ASP A 131 10.07 5.03 -13.32
N GLY A 132 9.33 6.05 -13.75
CA GLY A 132 9.32 6.58 -15.10
C GLY A 132 10.67 7.18 -15.50
N LEU A 133 11.29 7.99 -14.64
CA LEU A 133 12.62 8.55 -14.90
C LEU A 133 13.71 7.46 -14.96
N ALA A 134 13.59 6.40 -14.15
CA ALA A 134 14.47 5.24 -14.24
C ALA A 134 14.34 4.51 -15.58
N LEU A 135 13.14 4.45 -16.15
CA LEU A 135 12.91 3.85 -17.47
C LEU A 135 13.44 4.73 -18.60
N GLU A 136 13.39 6.06 -18.45
CA GLU A 136 13.86 7.02 -19.46
C GLU A 136 15.39 7.17 -19.46
N HIS A 137 15.99 7.36 -18.28
CA HIS A 137 17.41 7.70 -18.14
C HIS A 137 18.29 6.51 -17.73
N GLY A 138 17.67 5.41 -17.32
CA GLY A 138 18.36 4.19 -16.88
C GLY A 138 18.63 4.15 -15.38
N ALA A 139 18.87 2.93 -14.88
CA ALA A 139 18.97 2.66 -13.45
C ALA A 139 20.18 3.33 -12.77
N GLU A 140 21.32 3.48 -13.45
CA GLU A 140 22.51 4.14 -12.87
C GLU A 140 22.24 5.62 -12.58
N TRP A 141 21.67 6.34 -13.55
CA TRP A 141 21.27 7.75 -13.39
C TRP A 141 20.27 7.92 -12.23
N TYR A 142 19.27 7.04 -12.18
CA TYR A 142 18.26 7.08 -11.11
C TYR A 142 18.88 6.85 -9.73
N LEU A 143 19.83 5.92 -9.63
CA LEU A 143 20.56 5.66 -8.39
C LEU A 143 21.39 6.88 -7.97
N ASP A 144 22.06 7.57 -8.89
CA ASP A 144 22.81 8.79 -8.57
C ASP A 144 21.87 9.88 -8.03
N LEU A 145 20.72 10.12 -8.68
CA LEU A 145 19.71 11.10 -8.25
C LEU A 145 19.22 10.87 -6.81
N ILE A 146 18.92 9.62 -6.44
CA ILE A 146 18.43 9.31 -5.09
C ILE A 146 19.54 9.32 -4.03
N THR A 147 20.81 9.19 -4.42
CA THR A 147 21.93 9.13 -3.47
C THR A 147 22.46 10.52 -3.11
N GLU A 148 22.19 11.52 -3.94
CA GLU A 148 22.55 12.93 -3.71
C GLU A 148 21.52 13.71 -2.85
N ARG A 149 20.41 13.07 -2.46
CA ARG A 149 19.33 13.62 -1.62
C ARG A 149 19.31 13.01 -0.22
#